data_AF-A0A5E4BXX4-F1
#
_entry.id   AF-A0A5E4BXX4-F1
#
_cell.length_a   1.000
_cell.length_b   1.000
_cell.length_c   1.000
_cell.angle_alpha   90.00
_cell.angle_beta   90.00
_cell.angle_gamma   90.00
#
_symmetry.space_group_name_H-M   'P 1'
#
loop_
_entity.id
_entity.type
_entity.pdbx_description
1 polymer ?
#
loop_
_entity_poly.entity_id
_entity_poly.type
_entity_poly.pdbx_seq_one_letter_code
_entity_poly.pdbx_strand_id
1 'polypeptide(L)'
;YTKLKLQVTPEGRIPLKNIYRLFSADRKRVETALEACSLPSSRNDSIPQEDFTPDVYRVFLNNLCPRPEIDNIFSEFGAKSKPYLTVDQMMDFINLKQRDPRLNEILYPPLKQEQVQVLIEKYEPNNSLAKKGQISVDGFMRYLSGEENGVVSPEKLDLNEDMSQPLSHYFINSSHNTYLTAGQLAGNSSVEMYRQVLLSGCRCVELDCWKGRTAEEEPVITHGFTMTTEISFKEVIEAIAECAFKTSPFPILLSFENHVDSPKQQAKMAEYCRLIFGDALLMEPLEKYPLESGVPLPSPMDLMYKILVKNKKKSHKSSEGSGKKKLSEQVSNTYSDSSSVFEPSSPGAG
;
A
#
# COMPACT_ATOMS: atom_id res chain seq x y z
N TYR A 1 -18.46 -13.53 -7.55
CA TYR A 1 -19.81 -13.29 -8.10
C TYR A 1 -19.83 -12.28 -9.25
N THR A 2 -19.67 -10.97 -9.00
CA THR A 2 -19.84 -9.88 -10.00
C THR A 2 -19.02 -10.08 -11.28
N LYS A 3 -17.76 -10.51 -11.16
CA LYS A 3 -16.90 -10.83 -12.31
C LYS A 3 -17.54 -11.84 -13.29
N LEU A 4 -18.19 -12.88 -12.77
CA LEU A 4 -18.85 -13.90 -13.60
C LEU A 4 -20.09 -13.33 -14.30
N LYS A 5 -20.83 -12.45 -13.62
CA LYS A 5 -22.03 -11.77 -14.14
C LYS A 5 -21.71 -10.74 -15.23
N LEU A 6 -20.51 -10.16 -15.22
CA LEU A 6 -20.05 -9.23 -16.27
C LEU A 6 -19.44 -9.95 -17.48
N GLN A 7 -18.91 -11.16 -17.30
CA GLN A 7 -18.25 -11.92 -18.36
C GLN A 7 -19.23 -12.87 -19.06
N VAL A 8 -20.18 -12.30 -19.80
CA VAL A 8 -21.28 -13.03 -20.45
C VAL A 8 -21.05 -13.26 -21.95
N THR A 9 -21.81 -14.19 -22.54
CA THR A 9 -21.91 -14.36 -23.99
C THR A 9 -22.68 -13.20 -24.63
N PRO A 10 -22.68 -13.05 -25.98
CA PRO A 10 -23.51 -12.06 -26.66
C PRO A 10 -25.01 -12.16 -26.34
N GLU A 11 -25.49 -13.36 -25.99
CA GLU A 11 -26.85 -13.65 -25.56
C GLU A 11 -27.10 -13.33 -24.08
N GLY A 12 -26.12 -12.75 -23.38
CA GLY A 12 -26.25 -12.32 -21.99
C GLY A 12 -26.14 -13.44 -20.95
N ARG A 13 -25.65 -14.62 -21.32
CA ARG A 13 -25.54 -15.80 -20.43
C ARG A 13 -24.14 -15.95 -19.84
N ILE A 14 -24.03 -16.54 -18.65
CA ILE A 14 -22.75 -16.80 -17.98
C ILE A 14 -22.12 -18.09 -18.55
N PRO A 15 -20.98 -18.03 -19.25
CA PRO A 15 -20.32 -19.22 -19.79
C PRO A 15 -19.69 -20.07 -18.67
N LEU A 16 -19.99 -21.37 -18.62
CA LEU A 16 -19.43 -22.25 -17.59
C LEU A 16 -17.91 -22.36 -17.65
N LYS A 17 -17.32 -22.27 -18.86
CA LYS A 17 -15.86 -22.20 -19.03
C LYS A 17 -15.19 -21.13 -18.15
N ASN A 18 -15.88 -20.03 -17.84
CA ASN A 18 -15.37 -18.98 -16.97
C ASN A 18 -15.36 -19.40 -15.49
N ILE A 19 -16.39 -20.13 -15.05
CA ILE A 19 -16.46 -20.72 -13.69
C ILE A 19 -15.33 -21.76 -13.53
N TYR A 20 -15.19 -22.68 -14.47
CA TYR A 20 -14.12 -23.68 -14.46
C TYR A 20 -12.71 -23.07 -14.50
N ARG A 21 -12.53 -21.94 -15.20
CA ARG A 21 -11.26 -21.22 -15.20
C ARG A 21 -11.01 -20.51 -13.87
N LEU A 22 -12.05 -19.97 -13.23
CA LEU A 22 -11.93 -19.29 -11.94
C LEU A 22 -11.60 -20.28 -10.81
N PHE A 23 -12.17 -21.48 -10.86
CA PHE A 23 -11.97 -22.55 -9.89
C PHE A 23 -11.21 -23.73 -10.51
N SER A 24 -10.06 -23.45 -11.12
CA SER A 24 -9.30 -24.44 -11.91
C SER A 24 -8.63 -25.54 -11.10
N ALA A 25 -8.62 -25.43 -9.77
CA ALA A 25 -7.93 -26.36 -8.87
C ALA A 25 -8.54 -27.78 -8.90
N ASP A 26 -9.87 -27.90 -8.97
CA ASP A 26 -10.56 -29.19 -8.96
C ASP A 26 -11.84 -29.13 -9.81
N ARG A 27 -11.71 -29.58 -11.06
CA ARG A 27 -12.80 -29.53 -12.04
C ARG A 27 -13.96 -30.44 -11.68
N LYS A 28 -13.70 -31.63 -11.15
CA LYS A 28 -14.76 -32.56 -10.75
C LYS A 28 -15.60 -31.97 -9.63
N ARG A 29 -14.96 -31.30 -8.67
CA ARG A 29 -15.66 -30.64 -7.58
C ARG A 29 -16.51 -29.47 -8.04
N VAL A 30 -16.05 -28.71 -9.04
CA VAL A 30 -16.87 -27.66 -9.68
C VAL A 30 -18.11 -28.26 -10.33
N GLU A 31 -17.96 -29.37 -11.05
CA GLU A 31 -19.07 -30.10 -11.69
C GLU A 31 -20.11 -30.54 -10.64
N THR A 32 -19.67 -31.27 -9.60
CA THR A 32 -20.54 -31.72 -8.51
C THR A 32 -21.22 -30.56 -7.77
N ALA A 33 -20.50 -29.45 -7.54
CA ALA A 33 -21.07 -28.29 -6.87
C ALA A 33 -22.13 -27.56 -7.72
N LEU A 34 -21.96 -27.52 -9.05
CA LEU A 34 -22.97 -26.98 -9.97
C LEU A 34 -24.21 -27.87 -10.01
N GLU A 35 -24.04 -29.18 -10.06
CA GLU A 35 -25.13 -30.16 -10.03
C GLU A 35 -25.93 -30.08 -8.73
N ALA A 36 -25.24 -29.92 -7.59
CA ALA A 36 -25.88 -29.71 -6.29
C ALA A 36 -26.74 -28.42 -6.25
N CYS A 37 -26.46 -27.45 -7.11
CA CYS A 37 -27.24 -26.22 -7.26
C CYS A 37 -28.32 -26.33 -8.35
N SER A 38 -28.53 -27.52 -8.93
CA SER A 38 -29.42 -27.72 -10.09
C SER A 38 -29.06 -26.83 -11.29
N LEU A 39 -27.78 -26.51 -11.45
CA LEU A 39 -27.26 -25.77 -12.60
C LEU A 39 -26.68 -26.72 -13.64
N PRO A 40 -26.62 -26.33 -14.93
CA PRO A 40 -25.80 -27.00 -15.92
C PRO A 40 -24.37 -27.19 -15.39
N SER A 41 -23.73 -28.32 -15.72
CA SER A 41 -22.40 -28.67 -15.22
C SER A 41 -21.36 -28.88 -16.34
N SER A 42 -21.78 -29.05 -17.59
CA SER A 42 -20.85 -29.21 -18.72
C SER A 42 -20.12 -27.91 -19.02
N ARG A 43 -18.80 -28.01 -19.23
CA ARG A 43 -17.92 -26.85 -19.45
C ARG A 43 -18.38 -25.91 -20.57
N ASN A 44 -19.02 -26.46 -21.59
CA ASN A 44 -19.44 -25.72 -22.79
C ASN A 44 -20.83 -25.07 -22.63
N ASP A 45 -21.52 -25.32 -21.51
CA ASP A 45 -22.84 -24.77 -21.26
C ASP A 45 -22.76 -23.30 -20.81
N SER A 46 -23.94 -22.70 -20.62
CA SER A 46 -24.09 -21.37 -20.04
C SER A 46 -25.33 -21.27 -19.16
N ILE A 47 -25.26 -20.46 -18.11
CA ILE A 47 -26.34 -20.23 -17.13
C ILE A 47 -27.01 -18.88 -17.42
N PRO A 48 -28.36 -18.79 -17.42
CA PRO A 48 -29.04 -17.50 -17.45
C PRO A 48 -28.64 -16.64 -16.25
N GLN A 49 -28.56 -15.34 -16.43
CA GLN A 49 -28.05 -14.47 -15.38
C GLN A 49 -28.96 -14.40 -14.15
N GLU A 50 -30.26 -14.54 -14.38
CA GLU A 50 -31.35 -14.61 -13.40
C GLU A 50 -31.26 -15.86 -12.52
N ASP A 51 -30.79 -16.98 -13.06
CA ASP A 51 -30.68 -18.26 -12.35
C ASP A 51 -29.44 -18.29 -11.45
N PHE A 52 -28.44 -17.45 -11.72
CA PHE A 52 -27.22 -17.35 -10.93
C PHE A 52 -27.30 -16.20 -9.93
N THR A 53 -28.18 -16.34 -8.94
CA THR A 53 -28.36 -15.36 -7.85
C THR A 53 -27.22 -15.41 -6.82
N PRO A 54 -27.07 -14.40 -5.95
CA PRO A 54 -26.10 -14.45 -4.85
C PRO A 54 -26.28 -15.66 -3.93
N ASP A 55 -27.53 -16.05 -3.66
CA ASP A 55 -27.83 -17.24 -2.85
C ASP A 55 -27.42 -18.53 -3.53
N VAL A 56 -27.71 -18.70 -4.82
CA VAL A 56 -27.26 -19.85 -5.61
C VAL A 56 -25.73 -19.91 -5.65
N TYR A 57 -25.06 -18.77 -5.85
CA TYR A 57 -23.60 -18.71 -5.83
C TYR A 57 -23.00 -19.11 -4.47
N ARG A 58 -23.66 -18.75 -3.37
CA ARG A 58 -23.25 -19.15 -2.03
C ARG A 58 -23.42 -20.65 -1.79
N VAL A 59 -24.56 -21.22 -2.20
CA VAL A 59 -24.78 -22.68 -2.14
C VAL A 59 -23.74 -23.41 -2.98
N PHE A 60 -23.41 -22.88 -4.16
CA PHE A 60 -22.33 -23.40 -4.99
C PHE A 60 -20.98 -23.39 -4.26
N LEU A 61 -20.61 -22.28 -3.60
CA LEU A 61 -19.37 -22.20 -2.83
C LEU A 61 -19.35 -23.18 -1.64
N ASN A 62 -20.47 -23.34 -0.92
CA ASN A 62 -20.56 -24.27 0.21
C ASN A 62 -20.36 -25.73 -0.23
N ASN A 63 -20.86 -26.11 -1.41
CA ASN A 63 -20.63 -27.43 -1.99
C ASN A 63 -19.22 -27.58 -2.58
N LEU A 64 -18.66 -26.50 -3.14
CA LEU A 64 -17.32 -26.49 -3.71
C LEU A 64 -16.23 -26.55 -2.63
N CYS A 65 -16.43 -25.88 -1.50
CA CYS A 65 -15.45 -25.76 -0.43
C CYS A 65 -16.13 -25.95 0.93
N PRO A 66 -16.38 -27.20 1.35
CA PRO A 66 -16.85 -27.49 2.70
C PRO A 66 -15.86 -26.98 3.75
N ARG A 67 -16.36 -26.45 4.87
CA ARG A 67 -15.57 -25.78 5.92
C ARG A 67 -15.73 -26.47 7.29
N PRO A 68 -15.25 -27.72 7.46
CA PRO A 68 -15.43 -28.49 8.70
C PRO A 68 -14.79 -27.84 9.94
N GLU A 69 -13.78 -26.98 9.74
CA GLU A 69 -13.18 -26.21 10.81
C GLU A 69 -14.15 -25.18 11.42
N ILE A 70 -15.10 -24.65 10.62
CA ILE A 70 -16.12 -23.73 11.13
C ILE A 70 -17.09 -24.49 12.01
N ASP A 71 -17.47 -25.71 11.64
CA ASP A 71 -18.31 -26.58 12.46
C ASP A 71 -17.67 -26.89 13.81
N ASN A 72 -16.35 -27.13 13.82
CA ASN A 72 -15.58 -27.37 15.05
C ASN A 72 -15.57 -26.14 15.97
N ILE A 73 -15.28 -24.95 15.42
CA ILE A 73 -15.30 -23.69 16.20
C ILE A 73 -16.72 -23.44 16.72
N PHE A 74 -17.73 -23.58 15.87
CA PHE A 74 -19.13 -23.39 16.26
C PHE A 74 -19.55 -24.34 17.39
N SER A 75 -19.08 -25.60 17.35
CA SER A 75 -19.38 -26.60 18.37
C SER A 75 -18.65 -26.36 19.70
N GLU A 76 -17.52 -25.65 19.71
CA GLU A 76 -16.79 -25.28 20.93
C GLU A 76 -17.58 -24.27 21.78
N PHE A 77 -18.28 -23.33 21.13
CA PHE A 77 -19.09 -22.30 21.78
C PHE A 77 -20.56 -22.71 21.93
N GLY A 78 -21.01 -23.67 21.13
CA GLY A 78 -22.38 -24.18 21.14
C GLY A 78 -22.65 -25.23 22.20
N ALA A 79 -23.93 -25.44 22.48
CA ALA A 79 -24.32 -26.64 23.22
C ALA A 79 -24.18 -27.85 22.28
N LYS A 80 -23.50 -28.92 22.72
CA LYS A 80 -23.18 -30.16 21.96
C LYS A 80 -24.35 -30.79 21.17
N SER A 81 -25.59 -30.37 21.41
CA SER A 81 -26.82 -30.91 20.81
C SER A 81 -27.70 -29.87 20.09
N LYS A 82 -27.34 -28.58 20.07
CA LYS A 82 -28.18 -27.52 19.48
C LYS A 82 -27.61 -27.05 18.14
N PRO A 83 -28.44 -26.86 17.10
CA PRO A 83 -27.98 -26.41 15.78
C PRO A 83 -27.80 -24.88 15.69
N TYR A 84 -27.64 -24.20 16.83
CA TYR A 84 -27.53 -22.75 16.93
C TYR A 84 -26.71 -22.31 18.16
N LEU A 85 -26.14 -21.12 18.12
CA LEU A 85 -25.64 -20.38 19.30
C LEU A 85 -26.71 -19.39 19.77
N THR A 86 -26.83 -19.20 21.09
CA THR A 86 -27.64 -18.10 21.65
C THR A 86 -26.90 -16.77 21.58
N VAL A 87 -27.62 -15.66 21.80
CA VAL A 87 -27.01 -14.31 21.92
C VAL A 87 -25.87 -14.31 22.93
N ASP A 88 -26.05 -14.94 24.09
CA ASP A 88 -25.02 -14.97 25.13
C ASP A 88 -23.78 -15.75 24.71
N GLN A 89 -23.97 -16.90 24.04
CA GLN A 89 -22.84 -17.69 23.51
C GLN A 89 -22.09 -16.94 22.41
N MET A 90 -22.81 -16.23 21.55
CA MET A 90 -22.19 -15.37 20.53
C MET A 90 -21.46 -14.18 21.16
N MET A 91 -22.03 -13.57 22.20
CA MET A 91 -21.42 -12.48 22.95
C MET A 91 -20.12 -12.93 23.62
N ASP A 92 -20.13 -14.10 24.27
CA ASP A 92 -18.95 -14.70 24.89
C ASP A 92 -17.87 -14.99 23.83
N PHE A 93 -18.26 -15.55 22.68
CA PHE A 93 -17.33 -15.77 21.57
C PHE A 93 -16.65 -14.46 21.14
N ILE A 94 -17.42 -13.40 20.90
CA ILE A 94 -16.88 -12.10 20.46
C ILE A 94 -15.95 -11.51 21.53
N ASN A 95 -16.42 -11.43 22.77
CA ASN A 95 -15.70 -10.73 23.84
C ASN A 95 -14.50 -11.51 24.39
N LEU A 96 -14.50 -12.85 24.29
CA LEU A 96 -13.42 -13.70 24.83
C LEU A 96 -12.43 -14.22 23.77
N LYS A 97 -12.86 -14.43 22.52
CA LYS A 97 -11.98 -14.94 21.45
C LYS A 97 -11.62 -13.92 20.39
N GLN A 98 -12.58 -13.10 19.97
CA GLN A 98 -12.35 -12.14 18.88
C GLN A 98 -11.72 -10.84 19.36
N ARG A 99 -11.91 -10.49 20.63
CA ARG A 99 -11.36 -9.28 21.23
C ARG A 99 -9.83 -9.38 21.41
N ASP A 100 -9.12 -8.32 21.01
CA ASP A 100 -7.72 -8.14 21.38
C ASP A 100 -7.60 -7.81 22.88
N PRO A 101 -6.97 -8.68 23.69
CA PRO A 101 -6.89 -8.50 25.15
C PRO A 101 -6.03 -7.31 25.59
N ARG A 102 -5.30 -6.68 24.67
CA ARG A 102 -4.48 -5.48 24.95
C ARG A 102 -5.30 -4.19 24.97
N LEU A 103 -6.52 -4.21 24.43
CA LEU A 103 -7.35 -3.02 24.29
C LEU A 103 -8.02 -2.64 25.62
N ASN A 104 -7.94 -1.34 25.95
CA ASN A 104 -8.57 -0.79 27.14
C ASN A 104 -10.10 -0.94 27.09
N GLU A 105 -10.71 -1.44 28.15
CA GLU A 105 -12.15 -1.74 28.21
C GLU A 105 -13.05 -0.50 28.28
N ILE A 106 -12.53 0.66 28.66
CA ILE A 106 -13.30 1.90 28.69
C ILE A 106 -13.34 2.51 27.29
N LEU A 107 -12.19 2.55 26.60
CA LEU A 107 -12.09 3.08 25.24
C LEU A 107 -12.73 2.14 24.21
N TYR A 108 -12.56 0.84 24.41
CA TYR A 108 -13.10 -0.21 23.55
C TYR A 108 -13.98 -1.13 24.41
N PRO A 109 -15.23 -0.76 24.71
CA PRO A 109 -16.10 -1.57 25.57
C PRO A 109 -16.42 -2.94 24.95
N PRO A 110 -16.58 -4.00 25.77
CA PRO A 110 -17.10 -5.27 25.28
C PRO A 110 -18.52 -5.09 24.74
N LEU A 111 -18.90 -5.95 23.78
CA LEU A 111 -20.23 -5.91 23.20
C LEU A 111 -21.26 -6.36 24.24
N LYS A 112 -22.41 -5.66 24.24
CA LYS A 112 -23.58 -6.01 25.05
C LYS A 112 -24.57 -6.87 24.27
N GLN A 113 -25.46 -7.54 24.98
CA GLN A 113 -26.44 -8.47 24.42
C GLN A 113 -27.29 -7.83 23.31
N GLU A 114 -27.70 -6.56 23.48
CA GLU A 114 -28.49 -5.83 22.48
C GLU A 114 -27.73 -5.60 21.18
N GLN A 115 -26.42 -5.34 21.27
CA GLN A 115 -25.56 -5.13 20.10
C GLN A 115 -25.31 -6.46 19.37
N VAL A 116 -25.12 -7.54 20.11
CA VAL A 116 -24.96 -8.89 19.53
C VAL A 116 -26.26 -9.34 18.87
N GLN A 117 -27.43 -9.00 19.42
CA GLN A 117 -28.72 -9.26 18.79
C GLN A 117 -28.83 -8.59 17.41
N VAL A 118 -28.36 -7.35 17.26
CA VAL A 118 -28.32 -6.65 15.97
C VAL A 118 -27.40 -7.37 14.96
N LEU A 119 -26.26 -7.91 15.42
CA LEU A 119 -25.38 -8.70 14.56
C LEU A 119 -26.05 -10.00 14.11
N ILE A 120 -26.76 -10.68 15.01
CA ILE A 120 -27.52 -11.88 14.67
C ILE A 120 -28.59 -11.55 13.62
N GLU A 121 -29.33 -10.45 13.79
CA GLU A 121 -30.33 -9.99 12.82
C GLU A 121 -29.72 -9.63 11.45
N LYS A 122 -28.49 -9.10 11.43
CA LYS A 122 -27.75 -8.78 10.20
C LYS A 122 -27.30 -10.04 9.46
N TYR A 123 -26.79 -11.04 10.18
CA TYR A 123 -26.07 -12.16 9.57
C TYR A 123 -26.89 -13.45 9.42
N GLU A 124 -27.84 -13.71 10.31
CA GLU A 124 -28.62 -14.94 10.31
C GLU A 124 -29.65 -14.94 9.16
N PRO A 125 -29.56 -15.88 8.20
CA PRO A 125 -30.52 -15.98 7.09
C PRO A 125 -31.93 -16.36 7.55
N ASN A 126 -32.08 -17.14 8.62
CA ASN A 126 -33.38 -17.56 9.10
C ASN A 126 -33.96 -16.53 10.09
N ASN A 127 -34.87 -15.70 9.59
CA ASN A 127 -35.58 -14.69 10.38
C ASN A 127 -36.23 -15.21 11.68
N SER A 128 -36.65 -16.49 11.73
CA SER A 128 -37.23 -17.09 12.93
C SER A 128 -36.18 -17.35 14.01
N LEU A 129 -34.97 -17.77 13.61
CA LEU A 129 -33.83 -17.93 14.52
C LEU A 129 -33.33 -16.56 14.98
N ALA A 130 -33.19 -15.61 14.04
CA ALA A 130 -32.74 -14.26 14.35
C ALA A 130 -33.60 -13.58 15.43
N LYS A 131 -34.93 -13.63 15.28
CA LYS A 131 -35.89 -13.08 16.25
C LYS A 131 -35.85 -13.75 17.63
N LYS A 132 -35.33 -14.98 17.72
CA LYS A 132 -35.13 -15.71 18.98
C LYS A 132 -33.75 -15.48 19.59
N GLY A 133 -32.93 -14.63 18.96
CA GLY A 133 -31.54 -14.43 19.34
C GLY A 133 -30.70 -15.69 19.17
N GLN A 134 -30.92 -16.37 18.05
CA GLN A 134 -30.24 -17.61 17.69
C GLN A 134 -29.53 -17.44 16.36
N ILE A 135 -28.26 -17.85 16.29
CA ILE A 135 -27.47 -17.83 15.06
C ILE A 135 -27.06 -19.26 14.69
N SER A 136 -27.35 -19.64 13.45
CA SER A 136 -26.97 -20.93 12.86
C SER A 136 -25.51 -20.94 12.43
N VAL A 137 -24.99 -22.10 12.03
CA VAL A 137 -23.63 -22.22 11.46
C VAL A 137 -23.46 -21.33 10.22
N ASP A 138 -24.50 -21.24 9.36
CA ASP A 138 -24.47 -20.40 8.16
C ASP A 138 -24.46 -18.91 8.54
N GLY A 139 -25.27 -18.50 9.51
CA GLY A 139 -25.21 -17.14 10.08
C GLY A 139 -23.85 -16.81 10.69
N PHE A 140 -23.26 -17.74 11.45
CA PHE A 140 -21.95 -17.58 12.07
C PHE A 140 -20.82 -17.47 11.05
N MET A 141 -20.84 -18.30 10.01
CA MET A 141 -19.88 -18.21 8.89
C MET A 141 -19.96 -16.85 8.18
N ARG A 142 -21.17 -16.31 8.00
CA ARG A 142 -21.37 -14.96 7.44
C ARG A 142 -20.80 -13.88 8.35
N TYR A 143 -21.01 -13.99 9.67
CA TYR A 143 -20.37 -13.09 10.64
C TYR A 143 -18.84 -13.16 10.56
N LEU A 144 -18.26 -14.37 10.52
CA LEU A 144 -16.80 -14.55 10.47
C LEU A 144 -16.16 -13.88 9.25
N SER A 145 -16.89 -13.84 8.13
CA SER A 145 -16.47 -13.19 6.89
C SER A 145 -17.04 -11.77 6.74
N GLY A 146 -17.71 -11.27 7.78
CA GLY A 146 -18.38 -9.98 7.82
C GLY A 146 -17.45 -8.83 8.13
N GLU A 147 -17.97 -7.61 8.02
CA GLU A 147 -17.21 -6.37 8.19
C GLU A 147 -16.73 -6.18 9.64
N GLU A 148 -17.53 -6.63 10.62
CA GLU A 148 -17.22 -6.49 12.05
C GLU A 148 -16.15 -7.47 12.54
N ASN A 149 -15.80 -8.50 11.74
CA ASN A 149 -14.80 -9.50 12.08
C ASN A 149 -13.54 -9.39 11.21
N GLY A 150 -13.25 -8.18 10.70
CA GLY A 150 -12.04 -7.88 9.97
C GLY A 150 -10.77 -8.06 10.82
N VAL A 151 -9.70 -8.57 10.20
CA VAL A 151 -8.41 -8.81 10.88
C VAL A 151 -7.70 -7.51 11.28
N VAL A 152 -7.95 -6.42 10.56
CA VAL A 152 -7.43 -5.07 10.87
C VAL A 152 -8.59 -4.16 11.21
N SER A 153 -8.51 -3.48 12.36
CA SER A 153 -9.49 -2.46 12.74
C SER A 153 -9.50 -1.32 11.71
N PRO A 154 -10.68 -0.83 11.29
CA PRO A 154 -10.79 0.31 10.37
C PRO A 154 -10.01 1.55 10.84
N GLU A 155 -9.93 1.79 12.15
CA GLU A 155 -9.18 2.92 12.73
C GLU A 155 -7.70 2.88 12.32
N LYS A 156 -7.09 1.70 12.18
CA LYS A 156 -5.69 1.57 11.79
C LYS A 156 -5.43 1.82 10.29
N LEU A 157 -6.49 1.85 9.50
CA LEU A 157 -6.43 2.15 8.06
C LEU A 157 -6.69 3.62 7.78
N ASP A 158 -7.20 4.37 8.76
CA ASP A 158 -7.46 5.79 8.66
C ASP A 158 -6.21 6.62 9.01
N LEU A 159 -6.19 7.88 8.59
CA LEU A 159 -5.15 8.84 8.95
C LEU A 159 -5.43 9.41 10.35
N ASN A 160 -5.10 8.64 11.39
CA ASN A 160 -5.36 8.99 12.79
C ASN A 160 -4.11 9.23 13.63
N GLU A 161 -2.92 9.20 13.03
CA GLU A 161 -1.68 9.55 13.71
C GLU A 161 -1.55 11.07 13.90
N ASP A 162 -0.85 11.49 14.96
CA ASP A 162 -0.53 12.90 15.16
C ASP A 162 0.50 13.34 14.12
N MET A 163 0.08 14.21 13.19
CA MET A 163 0.92 14.75 12.10
C MET A 163 1.51 16.13 12.42
N SER A 164 1.46 16.56 13.69
CA SER A 164 1.95 17.86 14.17
C SER A 164 3.33 17.83 14.84
N GLN A 165 3.94 16.65 15.01
CA GLN A 165 5.30 16.52 15.53
C GLN A 165 6.34 16.96 14.48
N PRO A 166 7.58 17.28 14.87
CA PRO A 166 8.65 17.61 13.92
C PRO A 166 8.91 16.47 12.93
N LEU A 167 9.26 16.80 11.68
CA LEU A 167 9.46 15.81 10.60
C LEU A 167 10.42 14.65 10.96
N SER A 168 11.39 14.89 11.85
CA SER A 168 12.34 13.87 12.34
C SER A 168 11.72 12.76 13.20
N HIS A 169 10.45 12.87 13.57
CA HIS A 169 9.75 11.88 14.40
C HIS A 169 9.03 10.80 13.60
N TYR A 170 9.04 10.90 12.26
CA TYR A 170 8.26 10.03 11.39
C TYR A 170 9.17 9.12 10.56
N PHE A 171 8.72 7.89 10.33
CA PHE A 171 9.23 7.08 9.24
C PHE A 171 8.65 7.59 7.92
N ILE A 172 9.52 7.90 6.96
CA ILE A 172 9.13 8.43 5.66
C ILE A 172 9.37 7.35 4.60
N ASN A 173 8.30 6.94 3.92
CA ASN A 173 8.39 6.02 2.79
C ASN A 173 9.27 6.65 1.69
N SER A 174 10.40 6.01 1.38
CA SER A 174 11.49 6.58 0.59
C SER A 174 11.96 5.61 -0.49
N SER A 175 12.24 6.14 -1.67
CA SER A 175 12.72 5.40 -2.85
C SER A 175 14.16 5.77 -3.15
N HIS A 176 14.95 4.77 -3.52
CA HIS A 176 16.34 4.89 -3.94
C HIS A 176 16.47 4.61 -5.43
N ASN A 177 17.27 5.40 -6.15
CA ASN A 177 17.40 5.37 -7.61
C ASN A 177 16.03 5.24 -8.31
N THR A 178 15.10 6.13 -7.94
CA THR A 178 13.67 6.06 -8.30
C THR A 178 13.43 5.93 -9.81
N TYR A 179 14.35 6.42 -10.63
CA TYR A 179 14.27 6.36 -12.08
C TYR A 179 14.48 4.94 -12.65
N LEU A 180 15.16 4.02 -11.96
CA LEU A 180 15.48 2.69 -12.49
C LEU A 180 14.28 1.72 -12.38
N THR A 181 14.00 1.00 -13.46
CA THR A 181 12.93 -0.02 -13.49
C THR A 181 13.46 -1.45 -13.45
N ALA A 182 14.78 -1.63 -13.48
CA ALA A 182 15.44 -2.93 -13.55
C ALA A 182 16.81 -2.86 -12.82
N GLY A 183 17.78 -3.68 -13.25
CA GLY A 183 19.09 -3.77 -12.60
C GLY A 183 19.90 -2.47 -12.61
N GLN A 184 20.80 -2.33 -11.65
CA GLN A 184 21.59 -1.11 -11.42
C GLN A 184 22.61 -0.80 -12.55
N LEU A 185 23.03 -1.79 -13.34
CA LEU A 185 24.13 -1.61 -14.30
C LEU A 185 23.68 -1.44 -15.76
N ALA A 186 22.57 -2.07 -16.14
CA ALA A 186 22.06 -2.10 -17.52
C ALA A 186 20.52 -2.04 -17.56
N GLY A 187 19.91 -1.48 -16.52
CA GLY A 187 18.46 -1.30 -16.42
C GLY A 187 17.96 -0.08 -17.19
N ASN A 188 16.68 -0.12 -17.55
CA ASN A 188 16.03 1.05 -18.12
C ASN A 188 15.69 2.07 -17.03
N SER A 189 15.84 3.34 -17.38
CA SER A 189 15.33 4.49 -16.64
C SER A 189 13.96 4.90 -17.18
N SER A 190 13.04 5.33 -16.31
CA SER A 190 11.68 5.70 -16.71
C SER A 190 11.12 6.88 -15.92
N VAL A 191 10.57 7.85 -16.64
CA VAL A 191 9.78 8.95 -16.08
C VAL A 191 8.54 8.41 -15.36
N GLU A 192 7.92 7.36 -15.90
CA GLU A 192 6.71 6.77 -15.35
C GLU A 192 6.93 6.18 -13.95
N MET A 193 8.15 5.76 -13.63
CA MET A 193 8.45 5.20 -12.32
C MET A 193 8.23 6.23 -11.20
N TYR A 194 8.51 7.51 -11.45
CA TYR A 194 8.20 8.57 -10.48
C TYR A 194 6.70 8.71 -10.23
N ARG A 195 5.86 8.60 -11.27
CA ARG A 195 4.40 8.60 -11.09
C ARG A 195 3.96 7.44 -10.23
N GLN A 196 4.38 6.23 -10.56
CA GLN A 196 3.98 5.01 -9.85
C GLN A 196 4.42 5.01 -8.38
N VAL A 197 5.66 5.44 -8.11
CA VAL A 197 6.21 5.52 -6.76
C VAL A 197 5.48 6.57 -5.91
N LEU A 198 5.12 7.72 -6.48
CA LEU A 198 4.33 8.72 -5.76
C LEU A 198 2.89 8.25 -5.52
N LEU A 199 2.26 7.60 -6.50
CA LEU A 199 0.91 7.03 -6.36
C LEU A 199 0.85 5.91 -5.31
N SER A 200 1.92 5.14 -5.09
CA SER A 200 1.99 4.15 -4.01
C SER A 200 2.16 4.77 -2.61
N GLY A 201 2.30 6.09 -2.51
CA GLY A 201 2.42 6.83 -1.26
C GLY A 201 3.85 7.15 -0.84
N CYS A 202 4.87 6.89 -1.67
CA CYS A 202 6.25 7.29 -1.38
C CYS A 202 6.36 8.82 -1.29
N ARG A 203 7.13 9.33 -0.32
CA ARG A 203 7.29 10.76 0.00
C ARG A 203 8.73 11.28 -0.16
N CYS A 204 9.69 10.42 -0.48
CA CYS A 204 11.06 10.82 -0.79
C CYS A 204 11.53 10.09 -2.05
N VAL A 205 11.91 10.84 -3.09
CA VAL A 205 12.37 10.30 -4.37
C VAL A 205 13.74 10.85 -4.74
N GLU A 206 14.53 10.03 -5.42
CA GLU A 206 15.92 10.33 -5.76
C GLU A 206 16.09 10.70 -7.24
N LEU A 207 16.91 11.72 -7.50
CA LEU A 207 17.18 12.27 -8.82
C LEU A 207 18.69 12.41 -9.05
N ASP A 208 19.27 11.49 -9.82
CA ASP A 208 20.68 11.51 -10.18
C ASP A 208 20.88 12.39 -11.41
N CYS A 209 21.20 13.66 -11.18
CA CYS A 209 21.19 14.68 -12.21
C CYS A 209 22.56 14.79 -12.88
N TRP A 210 22.59 14.60 -14.19
CA TRP A 210 23.80 14.67 -15.02
C TRP A 210 23.68 15.72 -16.11
N LYS A 211 24.84 16.17 -16.60
CA LYS A 211 24.91 17.17 -17.67
C LYS A 211 24.36 16.61 -18.98
N GLY A 212 23.57 17.43 -19.66
CA GLY A 212 23.13 17.17 -21.02
C GLY A 212 24.31 17.15 -21.99
N ARG A 213 24.37 16.13 -22.85
CA ARG A 213 25.40 16.01 -23.91
C ARG A 213 24.94 16.52 -25.28
N THR A 214 23.67 16.91 -25.42
CA THR A 214 23.11 17.42 -26.67
C THR A 214 23.42 18.90 -26.88
N ALA A 215 23.18 19.39 -28.10
CA ALA A 215 23.36 20.81 -28.43
C ALA A 215 22.43 21.74 -27.62
N GLU A 216 21.28 21.24 -27.14
CA GLU A 216 20.35 22.01 -26.31
C GLU A 216 20.75 22.08 -24.83
N GLU A 217 21.79 21.33 -24.42
CA GLU A 217 22.30 21.31 -23.04
C GLU A 217 21.20 21.00 -22.00
N GLU A 218 20.26 20.09 -22.31
CA GLU A 218 19.18 19.67 -21.40
C GLU A 218 19.71 18.72 -20.31
N PRO A 219 19.54 19.02 -19.01
CA PRO A 219 19.90 18.11 -17.94
C PRO A 219 19.15 16.77 -18.03
N VAL A 220 19.84 15.69 -17.69
CA VAL A 220 19.30 14.32 -17.75
C VAL A 220 19.38 13.63 -16.40
N ILE A 221 18.61 12.56 -16.22
CA ILE A 221 18.69 11.65 -15.08
C ILE A 221 19.12 10.27 -15.55
N THR A 222 20.14 9.70 -14.89
CA THR A 222 20.66 8.36 -15.17
C THR A 222 21.61 7.89 -14.07
N HIS A 223 21.94 6.60 -14.06
CA HIS A 223 22.96 6.06 -13.17
C HIS A 223 24.34 6.21 -13.82
N GLY A 224 25.18 7.08 -13.25
CA GLY A 224 26.44 7.51 -13.84
C GLY A 224 27.40 6.38 -14.19
N PHE A 225 28.09 6.50 -15.33
CA PHE A 225 29.11 5.56 -15.79
C PHE A 225 28.63 4.10 -15.95
N THR A 226 27.33 3.89 -16.14
CA THR A 226 26.73 2.58 -16.41
C THR A 226 26.08 2.53 -17.81
N MET A 227 25.45 1.40 -18.13
CA MET A 227 24.69 1.20 -19.39
C MET A 227 23.20 1.48 -19.23
N THR A 228 22.78 2.20 -18.18
CA THR A 228 21.37 2.58 -17.99
C THR A 228 20.95 3.63 -18.99
N THR A 229 19.66 3.63 -19.37
CA THR A 229 19.14 4.67 -20.26
C THR A 229 19.06 6.02 -19.55
N GLU A 230 19.00 7.10 -20.33
CA GLU A 230 18.88 8.47 -19.84
C GLU A 230 17.44 8.95 -20.04
N ILE A 231 16.92 9.72 -19.09
CA ILE A 231 15.60 10.38 -19.19
C ILE A 231 15.73 11.88 -18.95
N SER A 232 14.80 12.66 -19.50
CA SER A 232 14.80 14.12 -19.37
C SER A 232 14.51 14.53 -17.92
N PHE A 233 15.35 15.41 -17.36
CA PHE A 233 15.09 15.99 -16.04
C PHE A 233 13.76 16.74 -16.02
N LYS A 234 13.46 17.52 -17.07
CA LYS A 234 12.22 18.30 -17.18
C LYS A 234 10.98 17.40 -17.10
N GLU A 235 10.96 16.32 -17.87
CA GLU A 235 9.82 15.38 -17.89
C GLU A 235 9.63 14.69 -16.53
N VAL A 236 10.72 14.41 -15.81
CA VAL A 236 10.66 13.89 -14.43
C VAL A 236 10.05 14.91 -13.47
N ILE A 237 10.44 16.18 -13.55
CA ILE A 237 9.85 17.25 -12.71
C ILE A 237 8.36 17.43 -13.02
N GLU A 238 7.95 17.38 -14.30
CA GLU A 238 6.53 17.40 -14.70
C GLU A 238 5.74 16.21 -14.14
N ALA A 239 6.31 15.00 -14.24
CA ALA A 239 5.69 13.79 -13.70
C ALA A 239 5.53 13.84 -12.17
N ILE A 240 6.53 14.36 -11.46
CA ILE A 240 6.46 14.56 -10.01
C ILE A 240 5.35 15.57 -9.69
N ALA A 241 5.30 16.71 -10.37
CA ALA A 241 4.28 17.74 -10.12
C ALA A 241 2.86 17.20 -10.31
N GLU A 242 2.66 16.36 -11.33
CA GLU A 242 1.37 15.75 -11.65
C GLU A 242 0.88 14.78 -10.57
N CYS A 243 1.78 13.98 -9.98
CA CYS A 243 1.41 12.87 -9.10
C CYS A 243 1.70 13.11 -7.62
N ALA A 244 2.46 14.15 -7.28
CA ALA A 244 2.93 14.47 -5.94
C ALA A 244 1.87 14.25 -4.85
N PHE A 245 0.71 14.88 -5.02
CA PHE A 245 -0.30 14.96 -3.97
C PHE A 245 -1.59 14.20 -4.27
N LYS A 246 -1.59 13.30 -5.27
CA LYS A 246 -2.79 12.53 -5.67
C LYS A 246 -3.27 11.55 -4.59
N THR A 247 -2.34 10.94 -3.85
CA THR A 247 -2.64 9.89 -2.86
C THR A 247 -2.27 10.26 -1.43
N SER A 248 -1.54 11.36 -1.23
CA SER A 248 -1.22 11.89 0.09
C SER A 248 -0.94 13.39 0.02
N PRO A 249 -1.50 14.22 0.92
CA PRO A 249 -1.28 15.67 0.95
C PRO A 249 0.03 16.07 1.63
N PHE A 250 0.72 15.13 2.28
CA PHE A 250 1.94 15.39 3.05
C PHE A 250 3.16 15.68 2.15
N PRO A 251 4.19 16.37 2.69
CA PRO A 251 5.30 16.88 1.90
C PRO A 251 6.08 15.81 1.13
N ILE A 252 6.72 16.25 0.04
CA ILE A 252 7.64 15.43 -0.75
C ILE A 252 9.06 15.96 -0.63
N LEU A 253 10.01 15.06 -0.46
CA LEU A 253 11.44 15.34 -0.47
C LEU A 253 12.04 14.87 -1.80
N LEU A 254 12.71 15.78 -2.49
CA LEU A 254 13.49 15.47 -3.69
C LEU A 254 14.97 15.38 -3.30
N SER A 255 15.50 14.16 -3.28
CA SER A 255 16.92 13.89 -3.03
C SER A 255 17.71 14.05 -4.32
N PHE A 256 18.38 15.20 -4.48
CA PHE A 256 19.21 15.45 -5.66
C PHE A 256 20.62 14.90 -5.43
N GLU A 257 21.02 13.94 -6.26
CA GLU A 257 22.42 13.60 -6.47
C GLU A 257 22.95 14.41 -7.67
N ASN A 258 23.51 15.59 -7.38
CA ASN A 258 23.84 16.57 -8.41
C ASN A 258 25.27 16.42 -8.95
N HIS A 259 25.39 15.94 -10.18
CA HIS A 259 26.63 15.83 -10.96
C HIS A 259 26.73 16.85 -12.10
N VAL A 260 25.77 17.79 -12.19
CA VAL A 260 25.81 18.85 -13.21
C VAL A 260 26.88 19.86 -12.83
N ASP A 261 27.97 19.91 -13.59
CA ASP A 261 29.15 20.77 -13.35
C ASP A 261 29.01 22.19 -13.96
N SER A 262 28.06 22.39 -14.87
CA SER A 262 27.80 23.67 -15.53
C SER A 262 26.79 24.55 -14.76
N PRO A 263 27.17 25.77 -14.33
CA PRO A 263 26.25 26.71 -13.70
C PRO A 263 25.02 27.05 -14.57
N LYS A 264 25.19 27.06 -15.90
CA LYS A 264 24.09 27.32 -16.85
C LYS A 264 23.04 26.22 -16.77
N GLN A 265 23.46 24.95 -16.76
CA GLN A 265 22.53 23.83 -16.65
C GLN A 265 21.92 23.72 -15.24
N GLN A 266 22.69 24.01 -14.17
CA GLN A 266 22.13 24.07 -12.81
C GLN A 266 21.06 25.16 -12.67
N ALA A 267 21.26 26.34 -13.27
CA ALA A 267 20.26 27.41 -13.30
C ALA A 267 18.98 26.95 -14.02
N LYS A 268 19.12 26.22 -15.12
CA LYS A 268 18.01 25.63 -15.87
C LYS A 268 17.22 24.61 -15.06
N MET A 269 17.88 23.74 -14.29
CA MET A 269 17.20 22.82 -13.36
C MET A 269 16.40 23.57 -12.29
N ALA A 270 16.97 24.63 -11.72
CA ALA A 270 16.30 25.46 -10.73
C ALA A 270 15.09 26.20 -11.33
N GLU A 271 15.21 26.69 -12.56
CA GLU A 271 14.10 27.31 -13.31
C GLU A 271 12.96 26.32 -13.56
N TYR A 272 13.27 25.09 -14.00
CA TYR A 272 12.26 24.04 -14.16
C TYR A 272 11.54 23.74 -12.85
N CYS A 273 12.26 23.59 -11.73
CA CYS A 273 11.63 23.38 -10.43
C CYS A 273 10.69 24.53 -10.06
N ARG A 274 11.11 25.79 -10.23
CA ARG A 274 10.28 26.96 -9.91
C ARG A 274 9.05 27.06 -10.81
N LEU A 275 9.22 26.90 -12.12
CA LEU A 275 8.15 27.06 -13.09
C LEU A 275 7.10 25.95 -12.97
N ILE A 276 7.55 24.70 -12.81
CA ILE A 276 6.67 23.53 -12.86
C ILE A 276 6.02 23.28 -11.51
N PHE A 277 6.75 23.37 -10.40
CA PHE A 277 6.16 23.18 -9.06
C PHE A 277 5.44 24.42 -8.55
N GLY A 278 5.80 25.62 -9.02
CA GLY A 278 5.18 26.87 -8.60
C GLY A 278 5.15 27.01 -7.07
N ASP A 279 3.97 27.31 -6.53
CA ASP A 279 3.74 27.51 -5.10
C ASP A 279 3.95 26.24 -4.25
N ALA A 280 3.96 25.05 -4.85
CA ALA A 280 4.28 23.82 -4.14
C ALA A 280 5.76 23.76 -3.76
N LEU A 281 6.66 24.42 -4.50
CA LEU A 281 8.08 24.45 -4.15
C LEU A 281 8.30 25.33 -2.92
N LEU A 282 8.83 24.75 -1.84
CA LEU A 282 9.22 25.51 -0.67
C LEU A 282 10.55 26.24 -0.93
N MET A 283 10.46 27.51 -1.30
CA MET A 283 11.62 28.34 -1.64
C MET A 283 12.24 29.03 -0.43
N GLU A 284 11.42 29.51 0.49
CA GLU A 284 11.84 30.24 1.69
C GLU A 284 11.46 29.47 2.96
N PRO A 285 12.21 29.63 4.07
CA PRO A 285 11.84 29.06 5.36
C PRO A 285 10.46 29.55 5.81
N LEU A 286 9.74 28.71 6.55
CA LEU A 286 8.51 29.13 7.21
C LEU A 286 8.84 30.09 8.36
N GLU A 287 8.07 31.17 8.53
CA GLU A 287 8.31 32.19 9.56
C GLU A 287 8.39 31.59 10.98
N LYS A 288 7.56 30.57 11.26
CA LYS A 288 7.53 29.85 12.54
C LYS A 288 8.78 29.01 12.79
N TYR A 289 9.50 28.64 11.74
CA TYR A 289 10.64 27.72 11.77
C TYR A 289 11.85 28.32 11.04
N PRO A 290 12.45 29.40 11.58
CA PRO A 290 13.64 30.00 11.00
C PRO A 290 14.81 29.00 11.03
N LEU A 291 15.74 29.13 10.08
CA LEU A 291 16.90 28.24 9.95
C LEU A 291 18.01 28.58 10.95
N GLU A 292 17.70 28.44 12.24
CA GLU A 292 18.59 28.75 13.36
C GLU A 292 18.86 27.49 14.21
N SER A 293 19.99 27.48 14.92
CA SER A 293 20.35 26.35 15.77
C SER A 293 19.36 26.21 16.93
N GLY A 294 18.88 25.00 17.17
CA GLY A 294 17.90 24.71 18.23
C GLY A 294 16.44 24.86 17.81
N VAL A 295 16.15 25.39 16.61
CA VAL A 295 14.79 25.41 16.05
C VAL A 295 14.46 24.03 15.47
N PRO A 296 13.34 23.39 15.86
CA PRO A 296 12.97 22.08 15.34
C PRO A 296 12.53 22.15 13.87
N LEU A 297 12.55 21.00 13.20
CA LEU A 297 11.95 20.89 11.86
C LEU A 297 10.44 21.15 11.92
N PRO A 298 9.84 21.76 10.88
CA PRO A 298 8.38 21.84 10.76
C PRO A 298 7.73 20.46 10.77
N SER A 299 6.45 20.40 11.10
CA SER A 299 5.67 19.17 11.04
C SER A 299 5.25 18.81 9.61
N PRO A 300 4.89 17.54 9.33
CA PRO A 300 4.24 17.18 8.07
C PRO A 300 2.99 18.03 7.78
N MET A 301 2.23 18.40 8.82
CA MET A 301 1.04 19.24 8.69
C MET A 301 1.38 20.68 8.27
N ASP A 302 2.44 21.27 8.82
CA ASP A 302 2.90 22.62 8.42
C ASP A 302 3.41 22.65 6.97
N LEU A 303 3.83 21.50 6.44
CA LEU A 303 4.42 21.33 5.11
C LEU A 303 3.47 20.66 4.10
N MET A 304 2.16 20.61 4.38
CA MET A 304 1.20 20.03 3.44
C MET A 304 1.29 20.70 2.07
N TYR A 305 1.24 19.88 1.02
CA TYR A 305 1.36 20.28 -0.37
C TYR A 305 2.68 20.98 -0.74
N LYS A 306 3.73 20.80 0.08
CA LYS A 306 5.06 21.34 -0.20
C LYS A 306 6.04 20.29 -0.72
N ILE A 307 6.91 20.75 -1.63
CA ILE A 307 8.02 20.01 -2.21
C ILE A 307 9.31 20.64 -1.70
N LEU A 308 10.15 19.83 -1.07
CA LEU A 308 11.42 20.22 -0.48
C LEU A 308 12.56 19.67 -1.31
N VAL A 309 13.57 20.50 -1.58
CA VAL A 309 14.77 20.10 -2.31
C VAL A 309 15.91 19.81 -1.32
N LYS A 310 16.39 18.56 -1.32
CA LYS A 310 17.61 18.14 -0.63
C LYS A 310 18.75 18.19 -1.64
N ASN A 311 19.57 19.24 -1.56
CA ASN A 311 20.79 19.41 -2.36
C ASN A 311 21.87 20.17 -1.57
N LYS A 312 23.11 20.20 -2.06
CA LYS A 312 24.22 20.93 -1.44
C LYS A 312 23.91 22.43 -1.40
N LYS A 313 24.00 23.04 -0.20
CA LYS A 313 23.92 24.49 0.02
C LYS A 313 25.31 25.04 0.34
N LYS A 314 25.71 26.14 -0.29
CA LYS A 314 26.93 26.87 0.13
C LYS A 314 26.63 27.57 1.46
N SER A 315 27.42 27.32 2.50
CA SER A 315 27.32 28.07 3.74
C SER A 315 27.73 29.53 3.48
N HIS A 316 26.85 30.49 3.74
CA HIS A 316 27.31 31.85 4.00
C HIS A 316 28.09 31.79 5.32
N LYS A 317 29.42 31.77 5.25
CA LYS A 317 30.21 32.14 6.42
C LYS A 317 29.85 33.58 6.72
N SER A 318 29.21 33.82 7.86
CA SER A 318 29.19 35.15 8.48
C SER A 318 30.64 35.62 8.53
N SER A 319 30.91 36.72 7.82
CA SER A 319 32.21 37.36 7.79
C SER A 319 32.45 38.05 9.14
N GLU A 320 32.80 37.27 10.16
CA GLU A 320 33.49 37.77 11.35
C GLU A 320 34.65 36.82 11.65
N GLY A 321 35.86 37.39 11.76
CA GLY A 321 37.04 36.68 12.22
C GLY A 321 38.04 36.30 11.13
N SER A 322 38.73 37.29 10.56
CA SER A 322 40.01 37.07 9.88
C SER A 322 41.03 36.59 10.92
N GLY A 323 41.39 35.30 10.85
CA GLY A 323 42.40 34.68 11.70
C GLY A 323 43.20 33.65 10.92
N LYS A 324 44.36 34.08 10.37
CA LYS A 324 45.36 33.22 9.74
C LYS A 324 45.81 32.09 10.69
N LYS A 325 45.88 30.86 10.16
CA LYS A 325 46.89 29.78 10.34
C LYS A 325 46.22 28.46 9.93
N LYS A 326 46.84 27.47 9.28
CA LYS A 326 48.17 27.24 8.69
C LYS A 326 47.97 25.99 7.81
N LEU A 327 48.71 25.86 6.70
CA LEU A 327 48.79 24.62 5.93
C LEU A 327 49.26 23.44 6.82
N SER A 328 48.64 22.28 6.66
CA SER A 328 49.24 20.98 6.96
C SER A 328 48.87 19.99 5.85
N GLU A 329 49.88 19.26 5.39
CA GLU A 329 49.95 18.41 4.21
C GLU A 329 49.06 17.15 4.25
N GLN A 330 48.88 16.62 3.04
CA GLN A 330 48.23 15.37 2.66
C GLN A 330 48.61 14.16 3.52
N VAL A 331 47.60 13.33 3.80
CA VAL A 331 47.76 11.87 3.83
C VAL A 331 46.64 11.25 3.00
N SER A 332 47.04 10.67 1.87
CA SER A 332 46.25 9.78 1.03
C SER A 332 45.95 8.48 1.78
N ASN A 333 44.67 8.18 2.01
CA ASN A 333 44.23 6.83 2.37
C ASN A 333 43.23 6.33 1.33
N THR A 334 43.77 5.59 0.36
CA THR A 334 43.05 4.57 -0.41
C THR A 334 42.60 3.46 0.54
N TYR A 335 41.29 3.33 0.75
CA TYR A 335 40.67 2.07 1.13
C TYR A 335 39.55 1.78 0.13
N SER A 336 39.91 0.94 -0.84
CA SER A 336 39.00 0.18 -1.69
C SER A 336 38.31 -0.86 -0.83
N ASP A 337 36.99 -0.75 -0.67
CA ASP A 337 36.20 -1.80 -0.02
C ASP A 337 35.68 -2.77 -1.07
N SER A 338 36.17 -4.01 -0.96
CA SER A 338 35.84 -5.16 -1.79
C SER A 338 34.79 -5.97 -1.03
N SER A 339 33.52 -5.77 -1.32
CA SER A 339 32.45 -6.61 -0.78
C SER A 339 32.32 -7.89 -1.62
N SER A 340 32.98 -8.95 -1.15
CA SER A 340 32.80 -10.32 -1.64
C SER A 340 31.43 -10.87 -1.23
N VAL A 341 30.71 -11.39 -2.22
CA VAL A 341 29.42 -12.06 -2.13
C VAL A 341 29.57 -13.37 -1.33
N PHE A 342 28.78 -13.54 -0.27
CA PHE A 342 28.60 -14.81 0.43
C PHE A 342 27.27 -15.43 -0.04
N GLU A 343 27.35 -16.50 -0.83
CA GLU A 343 26.22 -17.41 -1.08
C GLU A 343 26.20 -18.51 -0.01
N PRO A 344 25.04 -18.86 0.58
CA PRO A 344 24.92 -20.06 1.40
C PRO A 344 24.62 -21.28 0.50
N SER A 345 25.43 -22.33 0.67
CA SER A 345 25.28 -23.62 -0.02
C SER A 345 24.09 -24.43 0.53
N SER A 346 23.35 -25.09 -0.39
CA SER A 346 22.27 -26.04 -0.09
C SER A 346 22.75 -27.29 0.66
N PRO A 347 21.94 -27.91 1.53
CA PRO A 347 22.28 -29.17 2.17
C PRO A 347 22.05 -30.35 1.23
N GLY A 348 23.08 -31.18 1.08
CA GLY A 348 23.02 -32.47 0.37
C GLY A 348 22.28 -33.54 1.15
N ALA A 349 21.57 -34.39 0.42
CA ALA A 349 20.92 -35.58 0.92
C ALA A 349 21.94 -36.61 1.43
N GLY A 350 21.69 -37.12 2.64
CA GLY A 350 22.32 -38.29 3.26
C GLY A 350 21.33 -38.91 4.22
#